data_AF-A0A925WUC5-F1
#
_entry.id   AF-A0A925WUC5-F1
#
_cell.length_a   1.000
_cell.length_b   1.000
_cell.length_c   1.000
_cell.angle_alpha   90.00
_cell.angle_beta   90.00
_cell.angle_gamma   90.00
#
_symmetry.space_group_name_H-M   'P 1'
#
loop_
_entity.id
_entity.type
_entity.pdbx_description
1 polymer ?
#
loop_
_entity_poly.entity_id
_entity_poly.type
_entity_poly.pdbx_seq_one_letter_code
_entity_poly.pdbx_strand_id
1 'polypeptide(L)'
;MLRWVRDTPDGYVVLRRSSGEEYRIRPCSFRPLPTPAFYPGARVRTNETPQREGTIYAISWHFRQERYLYFVQIGAKFSRRHFYDADLTRREPKKEPDDFEGSR
;
A
#
# COMPACT_ATOMS: atom_id res chain seq x y z
N MET A 1 -4.35 -11.51 2.30
CA MET A 1 -3.19 -11.58 1.37
C MET A 1 -3.55 -12.55 0.26
N LEU A 2 -3.80 -12.07 -0.96
CA LEU A 2 -4.12 -12.93 -2.10
C LEU A 2 -2.79 -13.44 -2.71
N ARG A 3 -2.68 -14.75 -2.93
CA ARG A 3 -1.53 -15.38 -3.61
C ARG A 3 -1.97 -15.85 -4.99
N TRP A 4 -1.15 -15.56 -6.00
CA TRP A 4 -1.34 -16.07 -7.36
C TRP A 4 -1.02 -17.56 -7.40
N VAL A 5 -1.97 -18.38 -7.87
CA VAL A 5 -1.77 -19.81 -8.06
C VAL A 5 -2.17 -20.15 -9.49
N ARG A 6 -1.14 -20.28 -10.34
CA ARG A 6 -1.06 -20.93 -11.67
C ARG A 6 -2.15 -20.63 -12.73
N ASP A 7 -1.66 -20.42 -13.96
CA ASP A 7 -2.44 -20.57 -15.19
C ASP A 7 -3.05 -21.98 -15.23
N THR A 8 -4.37 -22.05 -15.31
CA THR A 8 -5.08 -23.32 -15.55
C THR A 8 -5.13 -23.60 -17.06
N PRO A 9 -5.20 -24.86 -17.51
CA PRO A 9 -5.26 -25.20 -18.94
C PRO A 9 -6.45 -24.57 -19.66
N ASP A 10 -7.49 -24.17 -18.93
CA ASP A 10 -8.67 -23.46 -19.45
C ASP A 10 -8.49 -21.93 -19.55
N GLY A 11 -7.31 -21.42 -19.17
CA GLY A 11 -6.99 -19.99 -19.20
C GLY A 11 -7.77 -19.16 -18.18
N TYR A 12 -8.01 -19.66 -16.96
CA TYR A 12 -8.64 -18.91 -15.88
C TYR A 12 -7.63 -18.56 -14.77
N VAL A 13 -7.83 -17.41 -14.13
CA VAL A 13 -7.11 -17.02 -12.90
C VAL A 13 -7.90 -17.53 -11.69
N VAL A 14 -7.24 -18.27 -10.79
CA VAL A 14 -7.87 -18.76 -9.56
C VAL A 14 -7.56 -17.81 -8.40
N LEU A 15 -8.59 -17.17 -7.83
CA LEU A 15 -8.48 -16.42 -6.58
C LEU A 15 -8.87 -17.31 -5.41
N ARG A 16 -7.98 -17.41 -4.42
CA ARG A 16 -8.25 -18.13 -3.17
C ARG A 16 -8.39 -17.17 -2.01
N ARG A 17 -9.54 -17.20 -1.33
CA ARG A 17 -9.75 -16.45 -0.10
C ARG A 17 -9.07 -17.17 1.07
N SER A 18 -8.77 -16.43 2.12
CA SER A 18 -8.24 -16.99 3.38
C SER A 18 -9.24 -17.91 4.09
N SER A 19 -10.53 -17.83 3.76
CA SER A 19 -11.59 -18.75 4.20
C SER A 19 -11.49 -20.14 3.57
N GLY A 20 -10.65 -20.34 2.54
CA GLY A 20 -10.53 -21.60 1.81
C GLY A 20 -11.37 -21.67 0.53
N GLU A 21 -12.25 -20.69 0.29
CA GLU A 21 -13.04 -20.58 -0.94
C GLU A 21 -12.16 -20.25 -2.16
N GLU A 22 -12.47 -20.85 -3.30
CA GLU A 22 -11.77 -20.63 -4.58
C GLU A 22 -12.74 -20.13 -5.64
N TYR A 23 -12.29 -19.14 -6.43
CA TYR A 23 -13.06 -18.56 -7.53
C TYR A 23 -12.24 -18.61 -8.80
N ARG A 24 -12.83 -19.13 -9.89
CA ARG A 24 -12.24 -19.07 -11.23
C ARG A 24 -12.72 -17.80 -11.93
N ILE A 25 -11.79 -16.99 -12.40
CA ILE A 25 -12.08 -15.70 -13.05
C ILE A 25 -11.54 -15.74 -14.47
N ARG A 26 -12.37 -15.30 -15.43
CA ARG A 26 -11.94 -15.09 -16.81
C ARG A 26 -10.85 -14.00 -16.81
N PRO A 27 -9.67 -14.21 -17.40
CA PRO A 27 -8.57 -13.25 -17.36
C PRO A 27 -8.95 -11.90 -17.92
N CYS A 28 -9.77 -11.88 -18.98
CA CYS A 28 -10.25 -10.65 -19.62
C CYS A 28 -11.19 -9.82 -18.73
N SER A 29 -11.71 -10.39 -17.64
CA SER A 29 -12.60 -9.72 -16.69
C SER A 29 -11.85 -9.06 -15.53
N PHE A 30 -10.52 -9.20 -15.47
CA PHE A 30 -9.69 -8.57 -14.45
C PHE A 30 -8.54 -7.82 -15.10
N ARG A 31 -8.24 -6.62 -14.59
CA ARG A 31 -7.03 -5.89 -14.97
C ARG A 31 -6.12 -5.81 -13.75
N PRO A 32 -4.86 -6.27 -13.83
CA PRO A 32 -3.92 -6.06 -12.75
C PRO A 32 -3.74 -4.56 -12.51
N LEU A 33 -3.88 -4.17 -11.25
CA LEU A 33 -3.56 -2.80 -10.84
C LEU A 33 -2.05 -2.64 -10.74
N PRO A 34 -1.52 -1.43 -10.98
CA PRO A 34 -0.10 -1.14 -10.72
C PRO A 34 0.23 -1.38 -9.24
N THR A 35 1.51 -1.54 -8.90
CA THR A 35 1.88 -1.62 -7.48
C THR A 35 1.75 -0.23 -6.84
N PRO A 36 1.10 -0.09 -5.67
CA PRO A 36 1.04 1.20 -4.98
C PRO A 36 2.44 1.62 -4.51
N ALA A 37 2.71 2.94 -4.55
CA ALA A 37 4.01 3.49 -4.11
C ALA A 37 4.23 3.33 -2.59
N PHE A 38 3.15 3.23 -1.81
CA PHE A 38 3.17 3.05 -0.37
C PHE A 38 2.35 1.83 0.06
N TYR A 39 2.56 1.36 1.29
CA TYR A 39 1.84 0.24 1.90
C TYR A 39 1.26 0.67 3.26
N PRO A 40 0.21 -0.01 3.76
CA PRO A 40 -0.29 0.25 5.11
C PRO A 40 0.80 0.05 6.16
N GLY A 41 0.92 0.99 7.10
CA GLY A 41 1.99 1.06 8.09
C GLY A 41 3.22 1.85 7.65
N ALA A 42 3.33 2.25 6.37
CA ALA A 42 4.44 3.09 5.91
C ALA A 42 4.37 4.49 6.54
N ARG A 43 5.50 4.96 7.08
CA ARG A 43 5.66 6.36 7.52
C ARG A 43 5.90 7.26 6.32
N VAL A 44 5.13 8.34 6.24
CA VAL A 44 5.15 9.30 5.14
C VAL A 44 5.14 10.73 5.67
N ARG A 45 5.59 11.65 4.84
CA ARG A 45 5.46 13.09 5.06
C ARG A 45 4.60 13.68 3.95
N THR A 46 3.65 14.54 4.29
CA THR A 46 2.86 15.28 3.31
C THR A 46 3.71 16.40 2.71
N ASN A 47 3.57 16.62 1.41
CA ASN A 47 4.31 17.65 0.68
C ASN A 47 3.64 19.03 0.76
N GLU A 48 2.40 19.09 1.24
CA GLU A 48 1.66 20.34 1.45
C GLU A 48 2.13 21.16 2.65
N THR A 49 1.77 22.45 2.70
CA THR A 49 2.10 23.35 3.82
C THR A 49 0.89 23.54 4.75
N PRO A 50 1.02 23.34 6.08
CA PRO A 50 2.21 22.84 6.77
C PRO A 50 2.43 21.36 6.51
N GLN A 51 3.70 20.97 6.37
CA GLN A 51 4.06 19.57 6.17
C GLN A 51 3.81 18.79 7.45
N ARG A 52 3.22 17.61 7.32
CA ARG A 52 2.84 16.75 8.43
C ARG A 52 3.39 15.35 8.22
N GLU A 53 3.85 14.74 9.29
CA GLU A 53 4.25 13.34 9.29
C GLU A 53 3.09 12.46 9.74
N GLY A 54 2.97 11.29 9.13
CA GLY A 54 1.91 10.36 9.45
C GLY A 54 2.21 8.95 8.96
N THR A 55 1.24 8.07 9.16
CA THR A 55 1.32 6.65 8.76
C THR A 55 0.16 6.33 7.84
N ILE A 56 0.44 5.62 6.75
CA ILE A 56 -0.61 5.12 5.84
C ILE A 56 -1.43 4.07 6.60
N TYR A 57 -2.73 4.27 6.75
CA TYR A 57 -3.60 3.26 7.39
C TYR A 57 -4.47 2.50 6.39
N ALA A 58 -4.79 3.10 5.25
CA ALA A 58 -5.58 2.48 4.20
C ALA A 58 -5.15 2.96 2.81
N ILE A 59 -5.40 2.11 1.82
CA ILE A 59 -5.15 2.36 0.41
C ILE A 59 -6.40 1.97 -0.37
N SER A 60 -6.82 2.82 -1.30
CA SER A 60 -7.96 2.55 -2.18
C SER A 60 -7.59 2.87 -3.64
N TRP A 61 -8.30 2.28 -4.58
CA TRP A 61 -8.12 2.53 -6.02
C TRP A 61 -9.23 3.42 -6.55
N HIS A 62 -8.87 4.52 -7.21
CA HIS A 62 -9.83 5.39 -7.88
C HIS A 62 -10.01 4.97 -9.34
N PHE A 63 -11.03 4.17 -9.64
CA PHE A 63 -11.18 3.51 -10.95
C PHE A 63 -11.19 4.46 -12.16
N ARG A 64 -11.78 5.66 -12.05
CA ARG A 64 -11.87 6.62 -13.17
C ARG A 64 -10.56 7.33 -13.46
N GLN A 65 -9.73 7.50 -12.44
CA GLN A 65 -8.46 8.23 -12.56
C GLN A 65 -7.28 7.28 -12.70
N GLU A 66 -7.51 5.98 -12.48
CA GLU A 66 -6.50 4.93 -12.51
C GLU A 66 -5.31 5.22 -11.58
N ARG A 67 -5.60 5.66 -10.35
CA ARG A 67 -4.59 6.01 -9.36
C ARG A 67 -4.97 5.58 -7.95
N TYR A 68 -3.95 5.45 -7.10
CA TYR A 68 -4.12 5.12 -5.69
C TYR A 68 -4.48 6.35 -4.85
N LEU A 69 -5.38 6.12 -3.91
CA LEU A 69 -5.74 7.03 -2.82
C LEU A 69 -5.13 6.48 -1.53
N TYR A 70 -4.37 7.32 -0.86
CA TYR A 70 -3.74 7.00 0.42
C TYR A 70 -4.42 7.75 1.55
N PHE A 71 -4.77 7.02 2.60
CA PHE A 71 -5.30 7.62 3.81
C PHE A 71 -4.23 7.60 4.90
N VAL A 72 -3.96 8.77 5.46
CA VAL A 72 -2.86 8.99 6.41
C VAL A 72 -3.43 9.29 7.80
N GLN A 73 -2.90 8.61 8.81
CA GLN A 73 -3.10 8.94 10.22
C GLN A 73 -1.98 9.89 10.67
N ILE A 74 -2.36 11.04 11.22
CA ILE A 74 -1.43 12.07 11.70
C ILE A 74 -1.63 12.20 13.21
N GLY A 75 -0.62 11.79 13.98
CA GLY A 75 -0.76 11.63 15.43
C GLY A 75 -1.89 10.65 15.79
N ALA A 76 -2.81 11.07 16.66
CA ALA A 76 -3.97 10.26 17.06
C ALA A 76 -5.18 10.37 16.11
N LYS A 77 -5.12 11.18 15.04
CA LYS A 77 -6.27 11.45 14.17
C LYS A 77 -6.14 10.74 12.83
N PHE A 78 -7.17 9.98 12.47
CA PHE A 78 -7.35 9.49 11.11
C PHE A 78 -7.80 10.65 10.22
N SER A 79 -6.97 11.02 9.23
CA SER A 79 -7.39 12.03 8.28
C SER A 79 -8.54 11.49 7.43
N ARG A 80 -9.60 12.30 7.29
CA ARG A 80 -10.67 12.05 6.31
C ARG A 80 -10.23 12.40 4.89
N ARG A 81 -9.14 13.16 4.76
CA ARG A 81 -8.55 13.51 3.47
C ARG A 81 -7.69 12.36 2.96
N HIS A 82 -7.75 12.16 1.65
CA HIS A 82 -6.86 11.27 0.91
C HIS A 82 -5.75 12.05 0.22
N PHE A 83 -4.68 11.34 -0.08
CA PHE A 83 -3.48 11.84 -0.76
C PHE A 83 -3.20 10.95 -1.98
N TYR A 84 -2.52 11.50 -2.97
CA TYR A 84 -1.96 10.76 -4.11
C TYR A 84 -0.45 10.56 -3.93
N ASP A 85 0.17 9.78 -4.83
CA ASP A 85 1.61 9.48 -4.76
C ASP A 85 2.47 10.76 -4.68
N ALA A 86 2.10 11.78 -5.47
CA ALA A 86 2.84 13.04 -5.55
C ALA A 86 2.70 13.93 -4.31
N ASP A 87 1.69 13.70 -3.48
CA ASP A 87 1.43 14.48 -2.26
C ASP A 87 2.25 13.97 -1.07
N LEU A 88 2.93 12.83 -1.22
CA LEU A 88 3.58 12.10 -0.14
C LEU A 88 5.03 11.81 -0.49
N THR A 89 5.88 11.86 0.54
CA THR A 89 7.25 11.39 0.46
C THR A 89 7.49 10.32 1.52
N ARG A 90 8.19 9.24 1.15
CA ARG A 90 8.53 8.16 2.09
C ARG A 90 9.49 8.72 3.14
N ARG A 91 9.22 8.44 4.41
CA ARG A 91 10.22 8.66 5.46
C ARG A 91 10.96 7.35 5.65
N GLU A 92 12.24 7.33 5.31
CA GLU A 92 13.09 6.23 5.76
C GLU A 92 13.18 6.28 7.29
N PRO A 93 13.22 5.12 7.97
CA PRO A 93 13.64 5.12 9.36
C PRO A 93 15.03 5.75 9.40
N LYS A 94 15.19 6.78 10.23
CA LYS A 94 16.51 7.31 10.57
C LYS A 94 17.28 6.10 11.10
N LYS A 95 18.33 5.65 10.40
CA LYS A 95 19.31 4.76 11.03
C LYS A 95 19.79 5.53 12.24
N GLU A 96 19.40 5.09 13.44
CA GLU A 96 20.17 5.45 14.61
C GLU A 96 21.60 4.95 14.33
N PRO A 97 22.63 5.77 14.55
CA PRO A 97 23.97 5.22 14.58
C PRO A 97 23.96 4.11 15.63
N ASP A 98 24.39 2.91 15.23
CA ASP A 98 24.70 1.84 16.16
C ASP A 98 25.86 2.34 17.02
N ASP A 99 25.54 3.05 18.11
CA ASP A 99 26.45 3.35 19.20
C ASP A 99 26.66 2.03 19.99
N PHE A 100 27.32 1.08 19.35
CA PHE A 100 27.90 -0.08 20.03
C PHE A 100 29.43 0.03 19.97
N GLU A 101 29.96 1.09 20.57
CA GLU A 101 31.33 1.07 21.12
C GLU A 101 31.34 0.18 22.37
N GLY A 102 31.29 -1.14 22.13
CA GLY A 102 31.69 -2.13 23.12
C GLY A 102 33.22 -2.15 23.23
N SER A 103 33.74 -1.22 24.01
CA SER A 103 35.14 -1.20 24.45
C SER A 103 35.49 -2.43 25.29
N ARG A 104 36.63 -3.05 24.94
CA ARG A 104 37.51 -3.95 25.72
C ARG A 104 37.07 -5.39 26.00
#